data_AF-A0A0F8WUX7-F1
#
_entry.id   AF-A0A0F8WUX7-F1
#
_cell.length_a   1.000
_cell.length_b   1.000
_cell.length_c   1.000
_cell.angle_alpha   90.00
_cell.angle_beta   90.00
_cell.angle_gamma   90.00
#
_symmetry.space_group_name_H-M   'P 1'
#
loop_
_entity.id
_entity.type
_entity.pdbx_description
1 polymer ?
#
loop_
_entity_poly.entity_id
_entity_poly.type
_entity_poly.pdbx_seq_one_letter_code
_entity_poly.pdbx_strand_id
1 'polypeptide(L)'
;MANQVSLLTYLQVALPAIPANPPQPSGPNTTNDSYSFQDIHNLTIWEEFNLANILQTYQTVLTTSSLAADPFPTSPPNAINSENPLRHRITEMISTRLRRALRTGFASLSAVKQMNGLTILSFDVGEAARTIGTYTPDIAYFTAGSQPGTSWNRAPGDVKPSWKWDTAMSSGTNYQRKEYRQALSQS
;
A
#
# COMPACT_ATOMS: atom_id res chain seq x y z
N MET A 1 -15.94 -18.44 20.02
CA MET A 1 -15.09 -18.82 18.87
C MET A 1 -15.17 -17.72 17.85
N ALA A 2 -14.04 -17.20 17.34
CA ALA A 2 -14.07 -16.18 16.29
C ALA A 2 -14.59 -16.81 14.98
N ASN A 3 -15.48 -16.11 14.27
CA ASN A 3 -15.97 -16.56 12.97
C ASN A 3 -14.78 -16.61 11.99
N GLN A 4 -14.61 -17.73 11.28
CA GLN A 4 -13.57 -17.90 10.27
C GLN A 4 -14.14 -17.51 8.90
N VAL A 5 -13.36 -16.79 8.11
CA VAL A 5 -13.72 -16.40 6.73
C VAL A 5 -12.58 -16.75 5.79
N SER A 6 -12.88 -16.94 4.50
CA SER A 6 -11.84 -17.09 3.49
C SER A 6 -10.98 -15.84 3.39
N LEU A 7 -9.73 -15.99 2.93
CA LEU A 7 -8.83 -14.86 2.69
C LEU A 7 -9.41 -13.89 1.64
N LEU A 8 -10.10 -14.41 0.62
CA LEU A 8 -10.82 -13.59 -0.36
C LEU A 8 -11.89 -12.72 0.32
N THR A 9 -12.76 -13.33 1.12
CA THR A 9 -13.80 -12.61 1.87
C THR A 9 -13.20 -11.57 2.81
N TYR A 10 -12.09 -11.89 3.47
CA TYR A 10 -11.39 -10.99 4.38
C TYR A 10 -10.85 -9.74 3.68
N LEU A 11 -10.31 -9.90 2.47
CA LEU A 11 -9.75 -8.82 1.64
C LEU A 11 -10.81 -7.97 0.94
N GLN A 12 -12.00 -8.53 0.72
CA GLN A 12 -13.13 -7.84 0.07
C GLN A 12 -13.99 -7.00 1.02
N VAL A 13 -13.69 -6.98 2.32
CA VAL A 13 -14.39 -6.10 3.26
C VAL A 13 -14.09 -4.65 2.90
N ALA A 14 -15.13 -3.91 2.52
CA ALA A 14 -15.01 -2.50 2.16
C ALA A 14 -14.61 -1.64 3.37
N LEU A 15 -13.70 -0.69 3.13
CA LEU A 15 -13.39 0.36 4.09
C LEU A 15 -14.61 1.28 4.29
N PRO A 16 -14.88 1.73 5.52
CA PRO A 16 -15.86 2.79 5.73
C PRO A 16 -15.39 4.08 5.06
N ALA A 17 -16.34 4.92 4.64
CA ALA A 17 -16.03 6.22 4.08
C ALA A 17 -15.26 7.08 5.10
N ILE A 18 -14.12 7.63 4.69
CA ILE A 18 -13.32 8.54 5.51
C ILE A 18 -13.66 9.98 5.09
N PRO A 19 -14.18 10.82 5.99
CA PRO A 19 -14.45 12.22 5.66
C PRO A 19 -13.16 12.95 5.28
N ALA A 20 -13.23 13.82 4.26
CA ALA A 20 -12.09 14.59 3.78
C ALA A 20 -12.36 16.10 3.91
N ASN A 21 -11.43 16.81 4.55
CA ASN A 21 -11.41 18.27 4.71
C ASN A 21 -10.12 18.81 4.09
N PRO A 22 -9.99 18.80 2.75
CA PRO A 22 -8.76 19.18 2.08
C PRO A 22 -8.41 20.65 2.34
N PRO A 23 -7.13 20.98 2.61
CA PRO A 23 -6.68 22.36 2.72
C PRO A 23 -6.63 23.00 1.33
N GLN A 24 -6.87 24.31 1.27
CA GLN A 24 -6.76 25.09 0.04
C GLN A 24 -5.71 26.21 0.19
N PRO A 25 -4.73 26.34 -0.73
CA PRO A 25 -4.38 25.41 -1.81
C PRO A 25 -3.57 24.19 -1.31
N SER A 26 -3.63 23.07 -2.03
CA SER A 26 -2.68 21.97 -1.85
C SER A 26 -1.29 22.44 -2.31
N GLY A 27 -0.37 22.63 -1.38
CA GLY A 27 1.02 22.97 -1.70
C GLY A 27 1.71 21.88 -2.55
N PRO A 28 2.88 22.18 -3.13
CA PRO A 28 3.61 21.25 -3.99
C PRO A 28 4.04 19.98 -3.24
N ASN A 29 4.30 18.92 -4.00
CA ASN A 29 4.89 17.67 -3.52
C ASN A 29 6.35 17.86 -3.12
N THR A 30 6.80 17.05 -2.17
CA THR A 30 8.19 17.05 -1.69
C THR A 30 9.17 16.78 -2.82
N THR A 31 10.27 17.53 -2.84
CA THR A 31 11.39 17.36 -3.78
C THR A 31 12.52 16.56 -3.13
N ASN A 32 13.33 15.90 -3.96
CA ASN A 32 14.50 15.15 -3.53
C ASN A 32 15.72 15.64 -4.33
N ASP A 33 16.87 15.79 -3.69
CA ASP A 33 18.10 16.24 -4.35
C ASP A 33 18.75 15.14 -5.21
N SER A 34 18.42 13.87 -4.92
CA SER A 34 18.93 12.69 -5.62
C SER A 34 18.02 12.19 -6.74
N TYR A 35 16.73 12.53 -6.70
CA TYR A 35 15.72 12.05 -7.65
C TYR A 35 14.79 13.18 -8.09
N SER A 36 14.67 13.37 -9.39
CA SER A 36 13.88 14.44 -10.00
C SER A 36 12.71 13.88 -10.81
N PHE A 37 11.60 14.62 -10.84
CA PHE A 37 10.49 14.32 -11.75
C PHE A 37 10.92 14.33 -13.23
N GLN A 38 12.05 14.99 -13.53
CA GLN A 38 12.65 15.06 -14.87
C GLN A 38 13.32 13.75 -15.28
N ASP A 39 13.72 12.91 -14.31
CA ASP A 39 14.33 11.59 -14.57
C ASP A 39 13.29 10.57 -15.05
N ILE A 40 12.00 10.86 -14.86
CA ILE A 40 10.90 10.04 -15.35
C ILE A 40 10.67 10.38 -16.83
N HIS A 41 11.14 9.52 -17.72
CA HIS A 41 10.95 9.69 -19.17
C HIS A 41 9.61 9.13 -19.66
N ASN A 42 9.21 7.96 -19.15
CA ASN A 42 8.01 7.25 -19.58
C ASN A 42 7.20 6.74 -18.39
N LEU A 43 5.89 6.63 -18.58
CA LEU A 43 4.95 6.04 -17.63
C LEU A 43 4.04 5.12 -18.42
N THR A 44 3.90 3.88 -17.96
CA THR A 44 3.07 2.87 -18.60
C THR A 44 2.18 2.21 -17.55
N ILE A 45 0.99 1.82 -17.98
CA ILE A 45 0.08 1.03 -17.14
C ILE A 45 0.62 -0.40 -17.07
N TRP A 46 0.61 -0.99 -15.89
CA TRP A 46 0.90 -2.41 -15.71
C TRP A 46 -0.37 -3.23 -15.97
N GLU A 47 -0.64 -3.53 -17.24
CA GLU A 47 -1.87 -4.18 -17.69
C GLU A 47 -2.08 -5.57 -17.06
N GLU A 48 -1.00 -6.32 -16.80
CA GLU A 48 -1.11 -7.64 -16.17
C GLU A 48 -1.49 -7.57 -14.68
N PHE A 49 -1.30 -6.43 -14.02
CA PHE A 49 -1.67 -6.21 -12.63
C PHE A 49 -3.14 -5.79 -12.51
N ASN A 50 -4.02 -6.78 -12.65
CA ASN A 50 -5.46 -6.59 -12.51
C ASN A 50 -6.11 -7.74 -11.72
N LEU A 51 -7.33 -7.51 -11.24
CA LEU A 51 -8.04 -8.47 -10.39
C LEU A 51 -8.29 -9.81 -11.09
N ALA A 52 -8.57 -9.82 -12.39
CA ALA A 52 -8.83 -11.05 -13.12
C ALA A 52 -7.60 -11.96 -13.15
N ASN A 53 -6.43 -11.39 -13.45
CA ASN A 53 -5.15 -12.12 -13.45
C ASN A 53 -4.73 -12.56 -12.04
N ILE A 54 -4.96 -11.71 -11.02
CA ILE A 54 -4.71 -12.06 -9.62
C ILE A 54 -5.57 -13.25 -9.20
N LEU A 55 -6.87 -13.24 -9.53
CA LEU A 55 -7.77 -14.34 -9.21
C LEU A 55 -7.39 -15.60 -10.00
N GLN A 56 -7.14 -15.51 -11.30
CA GLN A 56 -6.73 -16.66 -12.10
C GLN A 56 -5.49 -17.36 -11.51
N THR A 57 -4.54 -16.59 -10.98
CA THR A 57 -3.28 -17.12 -10.44
C THR A 57 -3.42 -17.61 -8.99
N TYR A 58 -4.15 -16.87 -8.14
CA TYR A 58 -4.13 -17.05 -6.69
C TYR A 58 -5.49 -17.45 -6.09
N GLN A 59 -6.51 -17.71 -6.90
CA GLN A 59 -7.86 -18.06 -6.40
C GLN A 59 -7.84 -19.23 -5.43
N THR A 60 -7.03 -20.27 -5.67
CA THR A 60 -6.93 -21.41 -4.76
C THR A 60 -6.50 -20.96 -3.36
N VAL A 61 -5.39 -20.22 -3.22
CA VAL A 61 -4.94 -19.74 -1.91
C VAL A 61 -5.95 -18.76 -1.30
N LEU A 62 -6.56 -17.89 -2.11
CA LEU A 62 -7.53 -16.91 -1.65
C LEU A 62 -8.82 -17.54 -1.11
N THR A 63 -9.25 -18.69 -1.66
CA THR A 63 -10.51 -19.34 -1.28
C THR A 63 -10.35 -20.41 -0.22
N THR A 64 -9.22 -21.11 -0.17
CA THR A 64 -8.99 -22.22 0.78
C THR A 64 -8.34 -21.77 2.08
N SER A 65 -7.61 -20.66 2.09
CA SER A 65 -6.99 -20.13 3.30
C SER A 65 -8.04 -19.41 4.14
N SER A 66 -8.12 -19.73 5.43
CA SER A 66 -9.03 -19.07 6.36
C SER A 66 -8.29 -18.31 7.46
N LEU A 67 -8.93 -17.25 7.93
CA LEU A 67 -8.49 -16.50 9.10
C LEU A 67 -9.70 -15.96 9.86
N ALA A 68 -9.46 -15.55 11.10
CA ALA A 68 -10.47 -14.90 11.90
C ALA A 68 -10.99 -13.64 11.19
N ALA A 69 -12.31 -13.49 11.14
CA ALA A 69 -12.95 -12.28 10.66
C ALA A 69 -12.49 -11.06 11.47
N ASP A 70 -12.37 -9.93 10.79
CA ASP A 70 -11.85 -8.68 11.35
C ASP A 70 -12.66 -7.51 10.74
N PRO A 71 -13.93 -7.36 11.15
CA PRO A 71 -14.78 -6.30 10.63
C PRO A 71 -14.23 -4.93 11.04
N PHE A 72 -14.40 -3.92 10.18
CA PHE A 72 -14.05 -2.56 10.56
C PHE A 72 -14.94 -2.08 11.73
N PRO A 73 -14.40 -1.26 12.65
CA PRO A 73 -15.21 -0.62 13.69
C PRO A 73 -16.38 0.15 13.08
N THR A 74 -17.52 0.14 13.76
CA THR A 74 -18.71 0.91 13.36
C THR A 74 -18.62 2.38 13.76
N SER A 75 -17.64 2.74 14.59
CA SER A 75 -17.35 4.14 14.94
C SER A 75 -16.89 4.90 13.69
N PRO A 76 -17.44 6.10 13.42
CA PRO A 76 -17.01 6.88 12.27
C PRO A 76 -15.53 7.29 12.41
N PRO A 77 -14.70 7.15 11.37
CA PRO A 77 -13.32 7.62 11.40
C PRO A 77 -13.28 9.15 11.43
N ASN A 78 -12.31 9.74 12.14
CA ASN A 78 -12.15 11.20 12.07
C ASN A 78 -11.68 11.61 10.67
N ALA A 79 -12.10 12.81 10.27
CA ALA A 79 -11.76 13.40 9.00
C ALA A 79 -10.24 13.51 8.78
N ILE A 80 -9.83 13.46 7.51
CA ILE A 80 -8.45 13.70 7.08
C ILE A 80 -8.34 15.08 6.43
N ASN A 81 -7.27 15.81 6.74
CA ASN A 81 -6.99 17.14 6.17
C ASN A 81 -5.54 17.30 5.72
N SER A 82 -4.73 16.24 5.80
CA SER A 82 -3.31 16.25 5.46
C SER A 82 -2.81 14.80 5.31
N GLU A 83 -1.54 14.63 4.92
CA GLU A 83 -0.91 13.32 4.79
C GLU A 83 -0.83 12.59 6.14
N ASN A 84 -0.51 13.28 7.25
CA ASN A 84 -0.32 12.62 8.55
C ASN A 84 -1.59 11.89 9.05
N PRO A 85 -2.79 12.51 9.09
CA PRO A 85 -4.02 11.81 9.43
C PRO A 85 -4.36 10.67 8.48
N LEU A 86 -4.05 10.79 7.18
CA LEU A 86 -4.25 9.70 6.23
C LEU A 86 -3.37 8.49 6.57
N ARG A 87 -2.07 8.70 6.83
CA ARG A 87 -1.16 7.64 7.28
C ARG A 87 -1.65 7.00 8.59
N HIS A 88 -2.13 7.81 9.52
CA HIS A 88 -2.70 7.31 10.76
C HIS A 88 -3.92 6.41 10.52
N ARG A 89 -4.83 6.75 9.58
CA ARG A 89 -5.97 5.90 9.21
C ARG A 89 -5.54 4.58 8.57
N ILE A 90 -4.49 4.59 7.74
CA ILE A 90 -3.91 3.35 7.19
C ILE A 90 -3.39 2.47 8.34
N THR A 91 -2.65 3.04 9.29
CA THR A 91 -2.13 2.29 10.44
C THR A 91 -3.25 1.71 11.31
N GLU A 92 -4.25 2.52 11.63
CA GLU A 92 -5.38 2.14 12.47
C GLU A 92 -6.23 1.03 11.84
N MET A 93 -6.51 1.12 10.54
CA MET A 93 -7.53 0.29 9.89
C MET A 93 -6.95 -0.83 9.03
N ILE A 94 -5.79 -0.61 8.40
CA ILE A 94 -5.28 -1.45 7.31
C ILE A 94 -4.04 -2.24 7.70
N SER A 95 -3.06 -1.66 8.41
CA SER A 95 -1.75 -2.30 8.61
C SER A 95 -1.83 -3.69 9.25
N THR A 96 -2.64 -3.85 10.30
CA THR A 96 -2.82 -5.15 10.94
C THR A 96 -3.55 -6.14 10.04
N ARG A 97 -4.51 -5.67 9.24
CA ARG A 97 -5.23 -6.52 8.28
C ARG A 97 -4.31 -7.04 7.19
N LEU A 98 -3.46 -6.17 6.63
CA LEU A 98 -2.45 -6.55 5.63
C LEU A 98 -1.46 -7.57 6.18
N ARG A 99 -0.89 -7.34 7.38
CA ARG A 99 0.03 -8.30 8.01
C ARG A 99 -0.62 -9.68 8.22
N ARG A 100 -1.88 -9.72 8.67
CA ARG A 100 -2.64 -10.97 8.85
C ARG A 100 -2.87 -11.67 7.50
N ALA A 101 -3.30 -10.94 6.48
CA ALA A 101 -3.56 -11.46 5.15
C ALA A 101 -2.29 -12.03 4.50
N LEU A 102 -1.18 -11.28 4.52
CA LEU A 102 0.12 -11.73 4.00
C LEU A 102 0.59 -13.01 4.71
N ARG A 103 0.57 -13.01 6.05
CA ARG A 103 0.95 -14.19 6.84
C ARG A 103 0.10 -15.41 6.49
N THR A 104 -1.22 -15.25 6.42
CA THR A 104 -2.14 -16.35 6.08
C THR A 104 -1.91 -16.87 4.66
N GLY A 105 -1.81 -15.99 3.67
CA GLY A 105 -1.59 -16.35 2.27
C GLY A 105 -0.27 -17.10 2.06
N PHE A 106 0.84 -16.54 2.57
CA PHE A 106 2.15 -17.17 2.43
C PHE A 106 2.27 -18.48 3.22
N ALA A 107 1.63 -18.60 4.39
CA ALA A 107 1.62 -19.85 5.14
C ALA A 107 0.92 -20.97 4.35
N SER A 108 -0.21 -20.64 3.71
CA SER A 108 -0.95 -21.56 2.85
C SER A 108 -0.13 -21.97 1.63
N LEU A 109 0.44 -21.01 0.89
CA LEU A 109 1.33 -21.31 -0.26
C LEU A 109 2.53 -22.18 0.12
N SER A 110 3.14 -21.92 1.29
CA SER A 110 4.24 -22.73 1.81
C SER A 110 3.81 -24.16 2.11
N ALA A 111 2.64 -24.32 2.75
CA ALA A 111 2.11 -25.64 3.10
C ALA A 111 1.83 -26.52 1.88
N VAL A 112 1.34 -25.92 0.78
CA VAL A 112 1.07 -26.64 -0.48
C VAL A 112 2.25 -26.66 -1.45
N LYS A 113 3.43 -26.17 -1.03
CA LYS A 113 4.66 -26.09 -1.85
C LYS A 113 4.49 -25.30 -3.16
N GLN A 114 3.63 -24.29 -3.17
CA GLN A 114 3.37 -23.41 -4.33
C GLN A 114 3.98 -22.03 -4.19
N MET A 115 5.09 -21.92 -3.44
CA MET A 115 5.80 -20.65 -3.30
C MET A 115 6.38 -20.16 -4.63
N ASN A 116 6.71 -21.03 -5.59
CA ASN A 116 7.06 -20.68 -6.98
C ASN A 116 8.02 -19.47 -7.15
N GLY A 117 9.04 -19.36 -6.30
CA GLY A 117 10.00 -18.25 -6.31
C GLY A 117 9.55 -16.96 -5.61
N LEU A 118 8.34 -16.93 -5.03
CA LEU A 118 7.85 -15.82 -4.22
C LEU A 118 8.65 -15.71 -2.91
N THR A 119 8.87 -14.47 -2.49
CA THR A 119 9.46 -14.14 -1.19
C THR A 119 8.34 -13.85 -0.20
N ILE A 120 8.40 -14.44 0.99
CA ILE A 120 7.44 -14.13 2.07
C ILE A 120 7.69 -12.71 2.56
N LEU A 121 6.67 -11.86 2.43
CA LEU A 121 6.73 -10.46 2.84
C LEU A 121 5.89 -10.19 4.09
N SER A 122 6.32 -9.16 4.83
CA SER A 122 5.55 -8.46 5.85
C SER A 122 5.38 -7.00 5.42
N PHE A 123 4.55 -6.28 6.17
CA PHE A 123 4.17 -4.89 5.91
C PHE A 123 4.25 -4.09 7.22
N ASP A 124 4.80 -2.87 7.17
CA ASP A 124 4.76 -1.92 8.29
C ASP A 124 5.08 -0.49 7.79
N VAL A 125 5.29 0.46 8.70
CA VAL A 125 5.84 1.79 8.38
C VAL A 125 7.23 1.71 7.73
N GLY A 126 7.64 2.77 7.04
CA GLY A 126 8.86 2.80 6.24
C GLY A 126 10.13 2.35 6.96
N GLU A 127 10.30 2.76 8.21
CA GLU A 127 11.47 2.45 9.05
C GLU A 127 11.62 0.95 9.38
N ALA A 128 10.58 0.15 9.14
CA ALA A 128 10.68 -1.30 9.29
C ALA A 128 11.56 -1.94 8.20
N ALA A 129 11.69 -1.28 7.04
CA ALA A 129 12.66 -1.63 6.01
C ALA A 129 13.92 -0.78 6.11
N ARG A 130 14.95 -1.17 5.37
CA ARG A 130 16.21 -0.44 5.27
C ARG A 130 16.00 0.93 4.65
N THR A 131 16.34 1.98 5.39
CA THR A 131 16.44 3.35 4.89
C THR A 131 17.64 3.49 3.95
N ILE A 132 17.45 4.16 2.82
CA ILE A 132 18.51 4.48 1.85
C ILE A 132 18.66 6.01 1.83
N GLY A 133 19.84 6.51 2.16
CA GLY A 133 20.07 7.96 2.26
C GLY A 133 19.25 8.59 3.39
N THR A 134 18.60 9.71 3.10
CA THR A 134 17.78 10.49 4.06
C THR A 134 16.28 10.29 3.86
N TYR A 135 15.88 9.52 2.86
CA TYR A 135 14.47 9.31 2.53
C TYR A 135 13.94 8.02 3.16
N THR A 136 12.80 8.14 3.83
CA THR A 136 12.05 7.01 4.40
C THR A 136 10.64 7.06 3.84
N PRO A 137 10.15 5.98 3.19
CA PRO A 137 8.80 5.95 2.66
C PRO A 137 7.78 5.93 3.80
N ASP A 138 6.51 6.25 3.52
CA ASP A 138 5.46 6.22 4.54
C ASP A 138 5.13 4.79 5.00
N ILE A 139 5.23 3.81 4.09
CA ILE A 139 5.01 2.38 4.32
C ILE A 139 6.09 1.54 3.63
N ALA A 140 6.30 0.32 4.11
CA ALA A 140 7.26 -0.60 3.53
C ALA A 140 6.76 -2.05 3.48
N TYR A 141 7.24 -2.76 2.46
CA TYR A 141 7.08 -4.19 2.28
C TYR A 141 8.47 -4.83 2.35
N PHE A 142 8.66 -5.77 3.25
CA PHE A 142 10.00 -6.31 3.53
C PHE A 142 9.96 -7.80 3.82
N THR A 143 11.10 -8.48 3.70
CA THR A 143 11.17 -9.93 3.93
C THR A 143 10.78 -10.26 5.38
N ALA A 144 9.75 -11.10 5.53
CA ALA A 144 9.23 -11.47 6.85
C ALA A 144 10.32 -12.14 7.73
N GLY A 145 10.34 -11.80 9.02
CA GLY A 145 11.33 -12.32 9.98
C GLY A 145 12.70 -11.63 9.95
N SER A 146 12.91 -10.65 9.06
CA SER A 146 14.12 -9.82 9.09
C SER A 146 14.13 -8.92 10.33
N GLN A 147 15.33 -8.56 10.79
CA GLN A 147 15.47 -7.53 11.83
C GLN A 147 14.94 -6.19 11.29
N PRO A 148 14.23 -5.39 12.11
CA PRO A 148 13.74 -4.07 11.68
C PRO A 148 14.88 -3.22 11.10
N GLY A 149 14.61 -2.54 9.98
CA GLY A 149 15.59 -1.64 9.34
C GLY A 149 16.68 -2.33 8.52
N THR A 150 16.65 -3.67 8.38
CA THR A 150 17.73 -4.40 7.67
C THR A 150 17.34 -4.90 6.28
N SER A 151 16.06 -5.20 6.07
CA SER A 151 15.57 -5.77 4.81
C SER A 151 15.28 -4.68 3.79
N TRP A 152 15.58 -4.93 2.51
CA TRP A 152 15.22 -4.02 1.43
C TRP A 152 13.71 -3.84 1.32
N ASN A 153 13.26 -2.59 1.12
CA ASN A 153 11.87 -2.33 0.75
C ASN A 153 11.58 -2.92 -0.65
N ARG A 154 10.44 -3.59 -0.80
CA ARG A 154 10.08 -4.40 -1.98
C ARG A 154 8.98 -3.77 -2.84
N ALA A 155 8.43 -2.64 -2.42
CA ALA A 155 7.45 -1.89 -3.21
C ALA A 155 7.47 -0.39 -2.86
N PRO A 156 6.96 0.48 -3.75
CA PRO A 156 6.74 1.89 -3.44
C PRO A 156 5.90 2.07 -2.17
N GLY A 157 6.13 3.18 -1.47
CA GLY A 157 5.61 3.36 -0.12
C GLY A 157 5.16 4.77 0.25
N ASP A 158 5.01 5.68 -0.70
CA ASP A 158 4.46 7.01 -0.42
C ASP A 158 2.93 6.99 -0.37
N VAL A 159 2.37 7.68 0.62
CA VAL A 159 0.94 7.82 0.84
C VAL A 159 0.54 9.26 0.59
N LYS A 160 -0.26 9.49 -0.45
CA LYS A 160 -0.77 10.83 -0.80
C LYS A 160 -2.30 10.84 -0.83
N PRO A 161 -2.95 11.86 -0.25
CA PRO A 161 -4.38 12.06 -0.45
C PRO A 161 -4.67 12.47 -1.89
N SER A 162 -5.87 12.15 -2.39
CA SER A 162 -6.26 12.40 -3.79
C SER A 162 -6.23 13.87 -4.21
N TRP A 163 -6.42 14.79 -3.27
CA TRP A 163 -6.30 16.24 -3.54
C TRP A 163 -4.85 16.72 -3.69
N LYS A 164 -3.84 15.88 -3.38
CA LYS A 164 -2.42 16.15 -3.65
C LYS A 164 -1.89 15.36 -4.85
N TRP A 165 -2.36 14.12 -5.02
CA TRP A 165 -1.92 13.26 -6.10
C TRP A 165 -3.06 12.35 -6.55
N ASP A 166 -3.41 12.47 -7.82
CA ASP A 166 -4.44 11.66 -8.47
C ASP A 166 -4.02 11.29 -9.89
N THR A 167 -4.46 10.12 -10.36
CA THR A 167 -4.13 9.62 -11.70
C THR A 167 -4.58 10.55 -12.83
N ALA A 168 -5.65 11.34 -12.65
CA ALA A 168 -6.08 12.32 -13.63
C ALA A 168 -5.09 13.49 -13.80
N MET A 169 -4.20 13.72 -12.81
CA MET A 169 -3.14 14.73 -12.94
C MET A 169 -2.12 14.38 -14.03
N SER A 170 -1.99 13.10 -14.39
CA SER A 170 -1.08 12.63 -15.45
C SER A 170 -1.41 13.22 -16.84
N SER A 171 -2.68 13.57 -17.07
CA SER A 171 -3.17 14.20 -18.31
C SER A 171 -3.65 15.65 -18.10
N GLY A 172 -3.49 16.21 -16.89
CA GLY A 172 -3.94 17.54 -16.51
C GLY A 172 -3.06 18.69 -17.03
N THR A 173 -3.13 19.84 -16.36
CA THR A 173 -2.29 21.03 -16.64
C THR A 173 -0.79 20.73 -16.51
N ASN A 174 0.07 21.60 -17.05
CA ASN A 174 1.53 21.48 -16.89
C ASN A 174 1.95 21.34 -15.42
N TYR A 175 1.33 22.12 -14.54
CA TYR A 175 1.57 22.04 -13.10
C TYR A 175 1.15 20.67 -12.56
N GLN A 176 -0.06 20.20 -12.85
CA GLN A 176 -0.54 18.89 -12.40
C GLN A 176 0.33 17.73 -12.91
N ARG A 177 0.76 17.76 -14.17
CA ARG A 177 1.65 16.71 -14.73
C ARG A 177 3.02 16.69 -14.07
N LYS A 178 3.56 17.87 -13.74
CA LYS A 178 4.79 17.99 -12.95
C LYS A 178 4.58 17.38 -11.56
N GLU A 179 3.55 17.82 -10.83
CA GLU A 179 3.28 17.34 -9.47
C GLU A 179 2.96 15.84 -9.43
N TYR A 180 2.34 15.30 -10.49
CA TYR A 180 2.10 13.87 -10.68
C TYR A 180 3.43 13.09 -10.73
N ARG A 181 4.38 13.55 -11.54
CA ARG A 181 5.73 12.94 -11.63
C ARG A 181 6.57 13.19 -10.38
N GLN A 182 6.41 14.34 -9.73
CA GLN A 182 7.15 14.68 -8.52
C GLN A 182 6.82 13.76 -7.34
N ALA A 183 5.57 13.30 -7.22
CA ALA A 183 5.24 12.30 -6.20
C ALA A 183 5.85 10.92 -6.53
N LEU A 184 5.97 10.58 -7.81
CA LEU A 184 6.58 9.32 -8.25
C LEU A 184 8.11 9.31 -8.12
N SER A 185 8.74 10.48 -8.09
CA SER A 185 10.20 10.61 -7.95
C SER A 185 10.65 10.79 -6.49
N GLN A 186 9.77 10.59 -5.50
CA GLN A 186 10.14 10.69 -4.08
C GLN A 186 10.86 9.44 -3.58
N SER A 187 10.68 8.29 -4.25
CA SER A 187 11.16 6.97 -3.84
C SER A 187 12.15 6.34 -4.81
#